data_AF-A0A392RWF2-F1
#
_entry.id   AF-A0A392RWF2-F1
#
_cell.length_a   1.000
_cell.length_b   1.000
_cell.length_c   1.000
_cell.angle_alpha   90.00
_cell.angle_beta   90.00
_cell.angle_gamma   90.00
#
_symmetry.space_group_name_H-M   'P 1'
#
loop_
_entity.id
_entity.type
_entity.pdbx_description
1 polymer ?
#
loop_
_entity_poly.entity_id
_entity_poly.type
_entity_poly.pdbx_seq_one_letter_code
_entity_poly.pdbx_strand_id
1 'polypeptide(L)'
;METAALKGMEKSYRSKSYQVEISFASKIPLQAIVNALKGHETKNYQEAIRVLDIILRQRSAKQGCLLVCQNFFHNDHKNFTDVGGGVLGFRG
;
A
#
# COMPACT_ATOMS: atom_id res chain seq x y z
N MET A 1 33.27 17.68 -12.41
CA MET A 1 33.43 16.24 -12.14
C MET A 1 32.05 15.61 -12.16
N GLU A 2 31.80 14.93 -13.28
CA GLU A 2 30.79 13.93 -13.61
C GLU A 2 29.55 13.77 -12.70
N THR A 3 28.44 14.33 -13.16
CA THR A 3 27.10 13.87 -12.79
C THR A 3 26.87 12.50 -13.41
N ALA A 4 26.97 11.43 -12.62
CA ALA A 4 26.56 10.10 -13.04
C ALA A 4 25.05 10.11 -13.29
N ALA A 5 24.67 10.27 -14.55
CA ALA A 5 23.31 10.07 -15.01
C ALA A 5 22.89 8.65 -14.61
N LEU A 6 21.76 8.53 -13.91
CA LEU A 6 21.06 7.26 -13.67
C LEU A 6 20.59 6.69 -15.03
N LYS A 7 21.55 6.12 -15.76
CA LYS A 7 21.40 5.54 -17.09
C LYS A 7 20.97 4.10 -16.90
N GLY A 8 19.65 3.84 -16.89
CA GLY A 8 19.20 2.44 -16.85
C GLY A 8 17.76 2.16 -16.44
N MET A 9 16.82 3.11 -16.49
CA MET A 9 15.40 2.78 -16.29
C MET A 9 14.51 3.56 -17.26
N GLU A 10 14.84 3.54 -18.54
CA GLU A 10 13.82 3.78 -19.57
C GLU A 10 12.90 2.56 -19.56
N LYS A 11 12.00 2.49 -18.58
CA LYS A 11 10.90 1.52 -18.59
C LYS A 11 10.08 1.87 -19.81
N SER A 12 10.29 1.12 -20.89
CA SER A 12 9.35 1.09 -22.02
C SER A 12 7.97 0.81 -21.44
N TYR A 13 7.19 1.87 -21.23
CA TYR A 13 5.83 1.78 -20.76
C TYR A 13 5.04 1.24 -21.94
N ARG A 14 5.03 -0.09 -22.13
CA ARG A 14 4.09 -0.71 -23.05
C ARG A 14 2.70 -0.44 -22.48
N SER A 15 1.95 0.43 -23.16
CA SER A 15 0.54 0.66 -22.85
C SER A 15 -0.20 -0.66 -22.98
N LYS A 16 -0.77 -1.14 -21.87
CA LYS A 16 -1.64 -2.31 -21.83
C LYS A 16 -3.06 -1.83 -21.55
N SER A 17 -4.01 -2.27 -22.35
CA SER A 17 -5.43 -2.01 -22.13
C SER A 17 -6.05 -3.21 -21.43
N TYR A 18 -6.97 -2.95 -20.52
CA TYR A 18 -7.69 -3.97 -19.75
C TYR A 18 -9.19 -3.68 -19.83
N GLN A 19 -9.99 -4.72 -20.06
CA GLN A 19 -11.44 -4.64 -19.90
C GLN A 19 -11.76 -4.90 -18.42
N VAL A 20 -12.53 -4.01 -17.79
CA VAL A 20 -12.89 -4.09 -16.37
C VAL A 20 -14.38 -3.85 -16.23
N GLU A 21 -15.05 -4.71 -15.46
CA GLU A 21 -16.44 -4.53 -15.03
C GLU A 21 -16.45 -4.22 -13.53
N ILE A 22 -17.29 -3.27 -13.12
CA ILE A 22 -17.46 -2.89 -11.71
C ILE A 22 -18.93 -3.08 -11.36
N SER A 23 -19.21 -3.94 -10.40
CA SER A 23 -20.54 -4.17 -9.85
C SER A 23 -20.58 -3.88 -8.36
N PHE A 24 -21.76 -3.50 -7.87
CA PHE A 24 -21.97 -3.27 -6.44
C PHE A 24 -22.06 -4.60 -5.70
N ALA A 25 -21.18 -4.83 -4.73
CA ALA A 25 -21.17 -6.07 -3.93
C ALA A 25 -22.04 -5.96 -2.67
N SER A 26 -21.78 -4.99 -1.81
CA SER A 26 -22.50 -4.82 -0.53
C SER A 26 -22.19 -3.48 0.15
N LYS A 27 -22.97 -3.14 1.19
CA LYS A 27 -22.64 -2.07 2.14
C LYS A 27 -22.02 -2.69 3.39
N ILE A 28 -20.85 -2.22 3.80
CA ILE A 28 -20.13 -2.72 4.98
C ILE A 28 -20.19 -1.66 6.10
N PRO A 29 -20.89 -1.92 7.22
CA PRO A 29 -21.04 -0.93 8.28
C PRO A 29 -19.78 -0.84 9.14
N LEU A 30 -19.00 0.26 9.02
CA LEU A 30 -17.80 0.47 9.85
C LEU A 30 -18.10 0.61 11.35
N GLN A 31 -19.34 0.97 11.71
CA GLN A 31 -19.81 0.96 13.10
C GLN A 31 -19.69 -0.42 13.76
N ALA A 32 -19.66 -1.51 12.97
CA ALA A 32 -19.40 -2.86 13.48
C ALA A 32 -18.05 -2.95 14.20
N ILE A 33 -17.03 -2.19 13.77
CA ILE A 33 -15.73 -2.12 14.46
C ILE A 33 -15.90 -1.52 15.85
N VAL A 34 -16.54 -0.35 15.94
CA VAL A 34 -16.75 0.34 17.22
C VAL A 34 -17.57 -0.51 18.18
N ASN A 35 -18.60 -1.19 17.68
CA ASN A 35 -19.46 -2.04 18.49
C ASN A 35 -18.72 -3.30 18.97
N ALA A 36 -17.90 -3.94 18.13
CA ALA A 36 -17.05 -5.06 18.52
C ALA A 36 -16.02 -4.66 19.59
N LEU A 37 -15.39 -3.48 19.44
CA LEU A 37 -14.46 -2.95 20.45
C LEU A 37 -15.12 -2.68 21.81
N LYS A 38 -16.45 -2.50 21.85
CA LYS A 38 -17.25 -2.40 23.08
C LYS A 38 -17.69 -3.77 23.64
N GLY A 39 -17.28 -4.87 23.03
CA GLY A 39 -17.65 -6.23 23.43
C GLY A 39 -19.02 -6.68 22.93
N HIS A 40 -19.64 -5.97 21.98
CA HIS A 40 -20.89 -6.43 21.39
C HIS A 40 -20.62 -7.42 20.24
N GLU A 41 -21.39 -8.51 20.20
CA GLU A 41 -21.41 -9.43 19.07
C GLU A 41 -21.88 -8.70 17.81
N THR A 42 -21.06 -8.73 16.75
CA THR A 42 -21.38 -8.05 15.49
C THR A 42 -21.11 -8.93 14.29
N LYS A 43 -22.18 -9.24 13.55
CA LYS A 43 -22.10 -9.77 12.19
C LYS A 43 -21.46 -8.67 11.33
N ASN A 44 -20.38 -8.96 10.61
CA ASN A 44 -19.60 -8.06 9.72
C ASN A 44 -18.37 -7.36 10.32
N TYR A 45 -17.95 -7.67 11.55
CA TYR A 45 -16.72 -7.09 12.11
C TYR A 45 -15.48 -7.37 11.22
N GLN A 46 -15.35 -8.62 10.76
CA GLN A 46 -14.21 -9.05 9.96
C GLN A 46 -14.14 -8.32 8.61
N GLU A 47 -15.26 -8.19 7.91
CA GLU A 47 -15.38 -7.44 6.66
C GLU A 47 -15.05 -5.96 6.87
N ALA A 48 -15.53 -5.36 7.96
CA ALA A 48 -15.24 -3.97 8.27
C ALA A 48 -13.75 -3.73 8.52
N ILE A 49 -13.06 -4.64 9.22
CA ILE A 49 -11.61 -4.58 9.42
C ILE A 49 -10.85 -4.72 8.10
N ARG A 50 -11.30 -5.61 7.19
CA ARG A 50 -10.71 -5.72 5.85
C ARG A 50 -10.86 -4.42 5.04
N VAL A 51 -12.03 -3.79 5.09
CA VAL A 51 -12.25 -2.48 4.44
C VAL A 51 -11.31 -1.43 5.02
N LEU A 52 -11.14 -1.40 6.34
CA LEU A 52 -10.22 -0.47 6.98
C LEU A 52 -8.77 -0.68 6.54
N ASP A 53 -8.29 -1.93 6.51
CA ASP A 53 -6.94 -2.26 6.01
C ASP A 53 -6.76 -1.84 4.55
N ILE A 54 -7.73 -2.10 3.67
CA ILE A 54 -7.71 -1.64 2.27
C ILE A 54 -7.62 -0.12 2.18
N ILE A 55 -8.41 0.62 2.98
CA ILE A 55 -8.38 2.10 3.00
C ILE A 55 -6.99 2.61 3.39
N LEU A 56 -6.39 2.06 4.44
CA LEU A 56 -5.07 2.47 4.92
C LEU A 56 -3.96 2.17 3.89
N ARG A 57 -4.02 1.00 3.26
CA ARG A 57 -3.12 0.62 2.15
C ARG A 57 -3.29 1.52 0.95
N GLN A 58 -4.52 1.77 0.53
CA GLN A 58 -4.79 2.65 -0.61
C GLN A 58 -4.31 4.08 -0.36
N ARG A 59 -4.48 4.59 0.87
CA ARG A 59 -3.98 5.91 1.26
C ARG A 59 -2.45 5.96 1.17
N SER A 60 -1.76 4.96 1.70
CA SER A 60 -0.29 4.89 1.68
C SER A 60 0.24 4.74 0.25
N ALA A 61 -0.37 3.86 -0.56
CA ALA A 61 0.01 3.67 -1.96
C ALA A 61 -0.15 4.96 -2.78
N LYS A 62 -1.22 5.73 -2.56
CA LYS A 62 -1.41 7.06 -3.18
C LYS A 62 -0.31 8.06 -2.81
N GLN A 63 0.34 7.89 -1.67
CA GLN A 63 1.46 8.71 -1.21
C GLN A 63 2.82 8.19 -1.69
N GLY A 64 2.84 7.18 -2.59
CA GLY A 64 4.08 6.59 -3.10
C GLY A 64 4.74 5.60 -2.14
N CYS A 65 4.01 5.13 -1.11
CA CYS A 65 4.48 4.06 -0.24
C CYS A 65 4.56 2.73 -1.01
N LEU A 66 5.68 2.03 -0.89
CA LEU A 66 5.80 0.64 -1.32
C LEU A 66 5.17 -0.27 -0.25
N LEU A 67 4.21 -1.10 -0.65
CA LEU A 67 3.54 -2.04 0.25
C LEU A 67 4.14 -3.44 0.06
N VAL A 68 4.61 -4.07 1.13
CA VAL A 68 5.14 -5.46 1.11
C VAL A 68 4.48 -6.25 2.23
N CYS A 69 3.60 -7.19 1.87
CA CYS A 69 2.77 -7.93 2.83
C CYS A 69 2.03 -6.96 3.76
N GLN A 70 2.37 -6.92 5.06
CA GLN A 70 1.76 -6.03 6.05
C GLN A 70 2.62 -4.78 6.36
N ASN A 71 3.71 -4.60 5.65
CA ASN A 71 4.66 -3.51 5.87
C ASN A 71 4.47 -2.38 4.86
N PHE A 72 4.81 -1.17 5.31
CA PHE A 72 4.65 0.09 4.59
C PHE A 72 6.01 0.76 4.50
N PHE A 73 6.56 0.93 3.30
CA PHE A 73 7.85 1.59 3.11
C PHE A 73 7.67 2.92 2.38
N HIS A 74 7.80 4.01 3.12
CA HIS A 74 7.67 5.36 2.59
C HIS A 74 8.95 5.77 1.87
N ASN A 75 8.81 6.34 0.68
CA ASN A 75 9.92 6.81 -0.15
C ASN A 75 10.54 8.11 0.40
N ASP A 76 11.11 8.03 1.60
CA ASP A 76 11.92 9.07 2.24
C ASP A 76 13.39 8.66 2.16
N HIS A 77 14.25 9.57 1.68
CA HIS A 77 15.70 9.36 1.62
C HIS A 77 16.32 8.95 2.97
N LYS A 78 15.73 9.38 4.09
CA LYS A 78 16.17 9.02 5.45
C LYS A 78 15.96 7.54 5.80
N ASN A 79 15.10 6.84 5.05
CA ASN A 79 14.82 5.42 5.27
C ASN A 79 15.80 4.51 4.54
N PHE A 80 16.68 5.06 3.69
CA PHE A 80 17.69 4.29 2.99
C PHE A 80 18.97 4.23 3.81
N THR A 81 19.61 3.06 3.85
CA THR A 81 20.91 2.86 4.49
C THR A 81 21.75 1.97 3.60
N ASP A 82 22.98 2.39 3.29
CA ASP A 82 23.91 1.55 2.55
C ASP A 82 24.30 0.33 3.39
N VAL A 83 24.13 -0.86 2.83
CA VAL A 83 24.51 -2.13 3.45
C VAL A 83 25.69 -2.78 2.74
N GLY A 84 26.29 -2.10 1.75
CA GLY A 84 27.39 -2.59 0.93
C GLY A 84 26.93 -3.40 -0.29
N GLY A 85 27.88 -3.70 -1.19
CA GLY A 85 27.61 -4.52 -2.38
C GLY A 85 26.67 -3.90 -3.42
N GLY A 86 26.45 -2.58 -3.38
CA GLY A 86 25.50 -1.88 -4.26
C GLY A 86 24.04 -2.07 -3.86
N VAL A 87 23.77 -2.51 -2.63
CA VAL A 87 22.42 -2.71 -2.09
C VAL A 87 22.12 -1.64 -1.05
N LEU A 88 20.89 -1.12 -1.08
CA LEU A 88 20.37 -0.23 -0.05
C LEU A 88 19.36 -0.99 0.82
N GLY A 89 19.55 -0.96 2.13
CA GLY A 89 18.51 -1.29 3.10
C GLY A 89 17.43 -0.20 3.08
N PHE A 90 16.17 -0.61 3.22
CA PHE A 90 15.03 0.30 3.22
C PHE A 90 14.17 0.07 4.47
N ARG A 91 14.04 1.10 5.30
CA ARG A 91 13.25 1.07 6.53
C ARG A 91 11.77 1.33 6.23
N GLY A 92 10.91 0.46 6.76
CA GLY A 92 9.46 0.62 6.79
C GLY A 92 9.00 1.46 7.96
#